data_AF-A0A2S0N6D2-F1
#
_entry.id   AF-A0A2S0N6D2-F1
#
_cell.length_a   1.000
_cell.length_b   1.000
_cell.length_c   1.000
_cell.angle_alpha   90.00
_cell.angle_beta   90.00
_cell.angle_gamma   90.00
#
_symmetry.space_group_name_H-M   'P 1'
#
loop_
_entity.id
_entity.type
_entity.pdbx_description
1 polymer ?
#
loop_
_entity_poly.entity_id
_entity_poly.type
_entity_poly.pdbx_seq_one_letter_code
_entity_poly.pdbx_strand_id
1 'polypeptide(L)'
;MIAAALMAMGTTAALAESPSFCNQYASKAVHDARQARSNPRCNTNLHAGVFSTDFNVHYNWCLRVDRNRAYAGTDQREGHLRRCSVASGPGRPGGPVSAVTPPPEVTGSCRGVYIRHFTRPGPRALALGPGGCSSQYGRGSVDQAVSMALMACGRIARGPCRILETRGR
;
A
#
# COMPACT_ATOMS: atom_id res chain seq x y z
N MET A 1 18.27 -11.15 56.23
CA MET A 1 18.45 -9.88 55.48
C MET A 1 17.80 -10.06 54.12
N ILE A 2 16.93 -9.14 53.74
CA ILE A 2 16.05 -9.17 52.58
C ILE A 2 16.76 -8.52 51.40
N ALA A 3 16.65 -9.08 50.20
CA ALA A 3 16.76 -8.30 48.96
C ALA A 3 15.95 -8.97 47.85
N ALA A 4 14.65 -8.64 47.78
CA ALA A 4 13.82 -8.93 46.62
C ALA A 4 14.09 -7.86 45.56
N ALA A 5 14.76 -8.25 44.46
CA ALA A 5 14.99 -7.38 43.32
C ALA A 5 13.71 -7.27 42.47
N LEU A 6 13.04 -6.12 42.56
CA LEU A 6 11.94 -5.74 41.68
C LEU A 6 12.52 -5.37 40.30
N MET A 7 12.35 -6.24 39.30
CA MET A 7 12.57 -5.86 37.90
C MET A 7 11.42 -4.95 37.45
N ALA A 8 11.72 -3.67 37.28
CA ALA A 8 10.82 -2.72 36.65
C ALA A 8 10.64 -3.09 35.17
N MET A 9 9.47 -3.61 34.81
CA MET A 9 9.05 -3.76 33.41
C MET A 9 8.78 -2.36 32.85
N GLY A 10 9.76 -1.81 32.12
CA GLY A 10 9.59 -0.56 31.39
C GLY A 10 8.52 -0.73 30.31
N THR A 11 7.34 -0.16 30.52
CA THR A 11 6.33 0.00 29.48
C THR A 11 6.84 1.02 28.47
N THR A 12 7.38 0.57 27.35
CA THR A 12 7.62 1.46 26.21
C THR A 12 6.26 1.95 25.72
N ALA A 13 5.96 3.23 25.92
CA ALA A 13 4.84 3.86 25.25
C ALA A 13 5.05 3.70 23.74
N ALA A 14 4.15 2.95 23.09
CA ALA A 14 4.05 2.92 21.64
C ALA A 14 3.80 4.36 21.18
N LEU A 15 4.81 4.99 20.58
CA LEU A 15 4.64 6.32 20.03
C LEU A 15 3.66 6.22 18.86
N ALA A 16 2.63 7.07 18.90
CA ALA A 16 1.77 7.31 17.76
C ALA A 16 2.61 7.70 16.55
N GLU A 17 2.37 7.05 15.41
CA GLU A 17 3.10 7.35 14.18
C GLU A 17 2.75 8.73 13.61
N SER A 18 3.61 9.21 12.70
CA SER A 18 3.42 10.54 12.12
C SER A 18 2.12 10.61 11.29
N PRO A 19 1.45 11.78 11.24
CA PRO A 19 0.29 11.98 10.38
C PRO A 19 0.53 11.60 8.91
N SER A 20 1.73 11.86 8.38
CA SER A 20 2.09 11.51 7.00
C SER A 20 2.23 10.00 6.78
N PHE A 21 2.72 9.25 7.78
CA PHE A 21 2.71 7.78 7.75
C PHE A 21 1.27 7.26 7.79
N CYS A 22 0.45 7.77 8.71
CA CYS A 22 -0.94 7.33 8.86
C CYS A 22 -1.81 7.64 7.65
N ASN A 23 -1.52 8.72 6.92
CA ASN A 23 -2.17 9.03 5.66
C ASN A 23 -1.89 7.94 4.59
N GLN A 24 -0.64 7.48 4.51
CA GLN A 24 -0.23 6.42 3.58
C GLN A 24 -0.85 5.08 3.96
N TYR A 25 -0.81 4.73 5.26
CA TYR A 25 -1.45 3.53 5.79
C TYR A 25 -2.95 3.50 5.45
N ALA A 26 -3.67 4.59 5.75
CA ALA A 26 -5.10 4.66 5.54
C ALA A 26 -5.47 4.60 4.05
N SER A 27 -4.70 5.26 3.19
CA SER A 27 -4.89 5.18 1.73
C SER A 27 -4.76 3.75 1.22
N LYS A 28 -3.72 3.02 1.68
CA LYS A 28 -3.51 1.61 1.32
C LYS A 28 -4.64 0.73 1.86
N ALA A 29 -5.03 0.92 3.11
CA ALA A 29 -6.08 0.11 3.72
C ALA A 29 -7.43 0.23 3.00
N VAL A 30 -7.79 1.44 2.54
CA VAL A 30 -8.98 1.65 1.71
C VAL A 30 -8.84 1.01 0.33
N HIS A 31 -7.65 1.07 -0.28
CA HIS A 31 -7.37 0.38 -1.54
C HIS A 31 -7.54 -1.14 -1.41
N ASP A 32 -6.89 -1.74 -0.41
CA ASP A 32 -7.01 -3.17 -0.10
C ASP A 32 -8.49 -3.57 0.15
N ALA A 33 -9.26 -2.72 0.85
CA ALA A 33 -10.70 -2.92 1.09
C ALA A 33 -11.55 -2.87 -0.17
N ARG A 34 -11.27 -1.95 -1.08
CA ARG A 34 -11.97 -1.88 -2.38
C ARG A 34 -11.63 -3.10 -3.24
N GLN A 35 -10.38 -3.53 -3.24
CA GLN A 35 -9.94 -4.74 -3.96
C GLN A 35 -10.61 -6.00 -3.42
N ALA A 36 -10.72 -6.13 -2.09
CA ALA A 36 -11.40 -7.27 -1.48
C ALA A 36 -12.90 -7.31 -1.86
N ARG A 37 -13.56 -6.14 -1.88
CA ARG A 37 -14.99 -6.02 -2.25
C ARG A 37 -15.26 -6.20 -3.74
N SER A 38 -14.33 -5.83 -4.62
CA SER A 38 -14.49 -5.94 -6.08
C SER A 38 -14.27 -7.36 -6.61
N ASN A 39 -13.66 -8.25 -5.82
CA ASN A 39 -13.47 -9.65 -6.18
C ASN A 39 -14.45 -10.54 -5.40
N PRO A 40 -15.42 -11.22 -6.05
CA PRO A 40 -16.41 -12.07 -5.38
C PRO A 40 -15.80 -13.14 -4.46
N ARG A 41 -14.61 -13.67 -4.78
CA ARG A 41 -13.91 -14.65 -3.93
C ARG A 41 -13.33 -14.03 -2.66
N CYS A 42 -12.96 -12.76 -2.75
CA CYS A 42 -12.40 -12.01 -1.63
C CYS A 42 -13.47 -11.31 -0.79
N ASN A 43 -14.66 -11.10 -1.33
CA ASN A 43 -15.76 -10.40 -0.67
C ASN A 43 -16.57 -11.32 0.27
N THR A 44 -15.86 -12.14 1.05
CA THR A 44 -16.44 -13.05 2.03
C THR A 44 -15.82 -12.78 3.40
N ASN A 45 -16.66 -12.73 4.44
CA ASN A 45 -16.23 -12.57 5.85
C ASN A 45 -15.26 -11.41 6.11
N LEU A 46 -15.45 -10.28 5.42
CA LEU A 46 -14.61 -9.11 5.58
C LEU A 46 -14.86 -8.46 6.95
N HIS A 47 -13.87 -8.51 7.84
CA HIS A 47 -13.95 -7.82 9.13
C HIS A 47 -14.07 -6.30 8.92
N ALA A 48 -15.16 -5.70 9.40
CA ALA A 48 -15.53 -4.32 9.09
C ALA A 48 -14.45 -3.30 9.47
N GLY A 49 -13.75 -3.49 10.60
CA GLY A 49 -12.65 -2.59 11.01
C GLY A 49 -11.36 -2.77 10.20
N VAL A 50 -11.14 -3.96 9.60
CA VAL A 50 -9.92 -4.26 8.84
C VAL A 50 -10.10 -3.89 7.37
N PHE A 51 -11.29 -4.15 6.81
CA PHE A 51 -11.65 -3.86 5.41
C PHE A 51 -12.73 -2.78 5.29
N SER A 52 -12.62 -1.73 6.14
CA SER A 52 -13.40 -0.52 5.96
C SER A 52 -12.95 0.22 4.69
N THR A 53 -13.89 0.72 3.92
CA THR A 53 -13.62 1.64 2.79
C THR A 53 -13.56 3.10 3.22
N ASP A 54 -13.75 3.38 4.51
CA ASP A 54 -13.61 4.70 5.11
C ASP A 54 -12.15 4.96 5.49
N PHE A 55 -11.59 6.01 4.89
CA PHE A 55 -10.23 6.47 5.18
C PHE A 55 -10.05 6.86 6.65
N ASN A 56 -11.03 7.55 7.24
CA ASN A 56 -10.93 8.08 8.60
C ASN A 56 -10.86 6.97 9.65
N VAL A 57 -11.52 5.83 9.40
CA VAL A 57 -11.44 4.65 10.26
C VAL A 57 -9.98 4.19 10.38
N HIS A 58 -9.28 4.09 9.25
CA HIS A 58 -7.88 3.63 9.23
C HIS A 58 -6.91 4.70 9.73
N TYR A 59 -7.14 5.95 9.34
CA TYR A 59 -6.28 7.08 9.73
C TYR A 59 -6.31 7.31 11.25
N ASN A 60 -7.52 7.41 11.82
CA ASN A 60 -7.69 7.63 13.26
C ASN A 60 -7.25 6.42 14.08
N TRP A 61 -7.35 5.20 13.54
CA TRP A 61 -6.78 4.02 14.18
C TRP A 61 -5.25 4.06 14.17
N CYS A 62 -4.63 4.41 13.03
CA CYS A 62 -3.18 4.47 12.91
C CYS A 62 -2.54 5.48 13.88
N LEU A 63 -3.18 6.64 14.10
CA LEU A 63 -2.70 7.65 15.04
C LEU A 63 -2.66 7.18 16.51
N ARG A 64 -3.21 6.01 16.82
CA ARG A 64 -3.28 5.46 18.19
C ARG A 64 -2.42 4.22 18.38
N VAL A 65 -1.70 3.79 17.35
CA VAL A 65 -0.87 2.58 17.38
C VAL A 65 0.55 2.89 16.88
N ASP A 66 1.50 2.05 17.25
CA ASP A 66 2.84 2.08 16.65
C ASP A 66 2.84 1.51 15.22
N ARG A 67 3.94 1.78 14.51
CA ARG A 67 4.16 1.32 13.14
C ARG A 67 4.12 -0.18 12.96
N ASN A 68 4.62 -0.97 13.91
CA ASN A 68 4.62 -2.43 13.76
C ASN A 68 3.18 -2.95 13.74
N ARG A 69 2.31 -2.36 14.56
CA ARG A 69 0.89 -2.70 14.57
C ARG A 69 0.18 -2.25 13.28
N ALA A 70 0.52 -1.09 12.74
CA ALA A 70 0.02 -0.66 11.43
C ALA A 70 0.49 -1.57 10.28
N TYR A 71 1.74 -2.04 10.30
CA TYR A 71 2.21 -3.04 9.34
C TYR A 71 1.48 -4.37 9.49
N ALA A 72 1.29 -4.87 10.70
CA ALA A 72 0.51 -6.10 10.93
C ALA A 72 -0.92 -6.02 10.37
N GLY A 73 -1.57 -4.86 10.49
CA GLY A 73 -2.88 -4.61 9.86
C GLY A 73 -2.84 -4.65 8.32
N THR A 74 -1.72 -4.19 7.73
CA THR A 74 -1.48 -4.28 6.29
C THR A 74 -1.26 -5.72 5.85
N ASP A 75 -0.40 -6.46 6.56
CA ASP A 75 -0.10 -7.86 6.29
C ASP A 75 -1.35 -8.75 6.40
N GLN A 76 -2.25 -8.44 7.35
CA GLN A 76 -3.53 -9.13 7.48
C GLN A 76 -4.38 -8.98 6.20
N ARG A 77 -4.48 -7.75 5.66
CA ARG A 77 -5.24 -7.47 4.44
C ARG A 77 -4.61 -8.10 3.22
N GLU A 78 -3.30 -7.95 3.05
CA GLU A 78 -2.57 -8.57 1.94
C GLU A 78 -2.60 -10.10 2.01
N GLY A 79 -2.52 -10.68 3.21
CA GLY A 79 -2.66 -12.12 3.42
C GLY A 79 -4.03 -12.63 3.00
N HIS A 80 -5.11 -11.91 3.31
CA HIS A 80 -6.45 -12.23 2.83
C HIS A 80 -6.55 -12.14 1.31
N LEU A 81 -6.12 -11.01 0.73
CA LEU A 81 -6.13 -10.78 -0.71
C LEU A 81 -5.33 -11.84 -1.46
N ARG A 82 -4.17 -12.24 -0.93
CA ARG A 82 -3.38 -13.34 -1.47
C ARG A 82 -4.18 -14.64 -1.44
N ARG A 83 -4.69 -15.06 -0.27
CA ARG A 83 -5.42 -16.34 -0.12
C ARG A 83 -6.64 -16.43 -1.07
N CYS A 84 -7.40 -15.36 -1.22
CA CYS A 84 -8.58 -15.36 -2.09
C CYS A 84 -8.26 -15.11 -3.58
N SER A 85 -7.07 -14.59 -3.90
CA SER A 85 -6.61 -14.42 -5.29
C SER A 85 -5.88 -15.64 -5.85
N VAL A 86 -5.25 -16.50 -5.04
CA VAL A 86 -4.67 -17.78 -5.54
C VAL A 86 -5.76 -18.73 -6.06
N ALA A 87 -7.00 -18.60 -5.58
CA ALA A 87 -8.15 -19.31 -6.13
C ALA A 87 -8.58 -18.79 -7.52
N SER A 88 -7.96 -17.72 -8.03
CA SER A 88 -8.12 -17.17 -9.37
C SER A 88 -6.94 -17.48 -10.30
N GLY A 89 -6.35 -18.67 -10.20
CA GLY A 89 -5.34 -19.17 -11.15
C GLY A 89 -4.00 -18.41 -11.15
N PRO A 90 -2.95 -18.98 -11.75
CA PRO A 90 -1.67 -18.28 -11.89
C PRO A 90 -1.90 -17.05 -12.77
N GLY A 91 -1.35 -15.91 -12.34
CA GLY A 91 -1.40 -14.66 -13.08
C GLY A 91 -1.15 -14.89 -14.56
N ARG A 92 -2.14 -14.53 -15.38
CA ARG A 92 -2.03 -14.61 -16.83
C ARG A 92 -0.85 -13.72 -17.26
N PRO A 93 0.10 -14.21 -18.09
CA PRO A 93 1.16 -13.37 -18.63
C PRO A 93 0.53 -12.19 -19.36
N GLY A 94 1.04 -10.99 -19.09
CA GLY A 94 0.50 -9.73 -19.60
C GLY A 94 0.19 -9.79 -21.09
N GLY A 95 -1.07 -9.52 -21.43
CA GLY A 95 -1.46 -9.22 -22.80
C GLY A 95 -0.70 -7.99 -23.34
N PRO A 96 -0.66 -7.83 -24.67
CA PRO A 96 0.07 -6.74 -25.31
C PRO A 96 -0.42 -5.40 -24.77
N VAL A 97 0.52 -4.63 -24.24
CA VAL A 97 0.34 -3.27 -23.71
C VAL A 97 -0.17 -2.36 -24.82
N SER A 98 -1.50 -2.19 -24.93
CA SER A 98 -2.08 -1.10 -25.71
C SER A 98 -1.51 0.23 -25.20
N ALA A 99 -1.03 1.04 -26.14
CA ALA A 99 -0.40 2.35 -26.00
C ALA A 99 -0.62 3.00 -24.63
N VAL A 100 0.44 2.98 -23.82
CA VAL A 100 0.46 3.54 -22.46
C VAL A 100 0.54 5.06 -22.58
N THR A 101 -0.59 5.69 -22.88
CA THR A 101 -0.71 7.15 -22.79
C THR A 101 -0.65 7.53 -21.31
N PRO A 102 0.35 8.32 -20.89
CA PRO A 102 0.41 8.81 -19.51
C PRO A 102 -0.83 9.64 -19.20
N PRO A 103 -1.44 9.44 -18.01
CA PRO A 103 -2.45 10.35 -17.50
C PRO A 103 -1.94 11.80 -17.53
N PRO A 104 -2.82 12.80 -17.73
CA PRO A 104 -2.43 14.20 -17.88
C PRO A 104 -1.70 14.76 -16.66
N GLU A 105 -1.86 14.14 -15.48
CA GLU A 105 -1.15 14.54 -14.25
C GLU A 105 0.32 14.10 -14.26
N VAL A 106 0.71 13.17 -15.13
CA VAL A 106 2.09 12.69 -15.27
C VAL A 106 2.82 13.58 -16.28
N THR A 107 3.40 14.67 -15.77
CA THR A 107 4.09 15.69 -16.57
C THR A 107 5.61 15.65 -16.35
N GLY A 108 6.34 16.45 -17.13
CA GLY A 108 7.79 16.66 -16.98
C GLY A 108 8.61 15.36 -16.98
N SER A 109 9.59 15.28 -16.07
CA SER A 109 10.49 14.12 -15.92
C SER A 109 9.75 12.81 -15.63
N CYS A 110 8.58 12.89 -14.99
CA CYS A 110 7.77 11.73 -14.64
C CYS A 110 7.07 11.08 -15.83
N ARG A 111 6.82 11.84 -16.90
CA ARG A 111 6.27 11.30 -18.15
C ARG A 111 7.21 10.26 -18.76
N GLY A 112 8.52 10.56 -18.78
CA GLY A 112 9.54 9.65 -19.30
C GLY A 112 9.69 8.39 -18.45
N VAL A 113 9.66 8.53 -17.12
CA VAL A 113 9.67 7.40 -16.18
C VAL A 113 8.43 6.51 -16.40
N TYR A 114 7.25 7.12 -16.52
CA TYR A 114 6.02 6.37 -16.78
C TYR A 114 6.12 5.55 -18.06
N ILE A 115 6.46 6.18 -19.20
CA ILE A 115 6.55 5.47 -20.49
C ILE A 115 7.59 4.34 -20.43
N ARG A 116 8.77 4.59 -19.86
CA ARG A 116 9.85 3.58 -19.76
C ARG A 116 9.45 2.36 -18.93
N HIS A 117 8.71 2.55 -17.85
CA HIS A 117 8.42 1.48 -16.90
C HIS A 117 7.03 0.86 -17.08
N PHE A 118 6.04 1.62 -17.54
CA PHE A 118 4.68 1.11 -17.74
C PHE A 118 4.49 0.37 -19.07
N THR A 119 5.47 0.41 -19.96
CA THR A 119 5.53 -0.45 -21.17
C THR A 119 6.12 -1.84 -20.90
N ARG A 120 6.78 -2.04 -19.76
CA ARG A 120 7.37 -3.34 -19.40
C ARG A 120 6.30 -4.29 -18.85
N PRO A 121 6.38 -5.60 -19.16
CA PRO A 121 5.46 -6.59 -18.60
C PRO A 121 5.69 -6.76 -17.09
N GLY A 122 4.65 -7.23 -16.42
CA GLY A 122 4.68 -7.55 -14.99
C GLY A 122 4.18 -6.42 -14.07
N PRO A 123 4.09 -6.72 -12.76
CA PRO A 123 3.55 -5.81 -11.77
C PRO A 123 4.36 -4.53 -11.61
N ARG A 124 3.66 -3.40 -11.56
CA ARG A 124 4.28 -2.08 -11.48
C ARG A 124 3.39 -1.03 -10.82
N ALA A 125 4.04 -0.07 -10.19
CA ALA A 125 3.42 1.12 -9.61
C ALA A 125 4.34 2.34 -9.74
N LEU A 126 3.77 3.55 -9.75
CA LEU A 126 4.45 4.83 -9.78
C LEU A 126 3.95 5.66 -8.62
N ALA A 127 4.87 6.12 -7.77
CA ALA A 127 4.64 7.22 -6.85
C ALA A 127 4.79 8.54 -7.61
N LEU A 128 3.83 9.44 -7.50
CA LEU A 128 3.84 10.76 -8.12
C LEU A 128 3.53 11.83 -7.07
N GLY A 129 4.44 12.79 -6.90
CA GLY A 129 4.23 13.94 -6.02
C GLY A 129 4.93 15.20 -6.53
N PRO A 130 4.79 16.34 -5.81
CA PRO A 130 5.34 17.63 -6.23
C PRO A 130 6.86 17.63 -6.37
N GLY A 131 7.56 16.81 -5.59
CA GLY A 131 9.02 16.66 -5.63
C GLY A 131 9.53 15.64 -6.65
N GLY A 132 8.64 15.03 -7.45
CA GLY A 132 9.00 14.06 -8.48
C GLY A 132 8.25 12.74 -8.37
N CYS A 133 8.83 11.68 -8.93
CA CYS A 133 8.21 10.36 -8.98
C CYS A 133 9.22 9.24 -8.81
N SER A 134 8.71 8.07 -8.42
CA SER A 134 9.49 6.83 -8.34
C SER A 134 8.68 5.67 -8.87
N SER A 135 9.26 4.97 -9.84
CA SER A 135 8.68 3.77 -10.42
C SER A 135 9.15 2.53 -9.68
N GLN A 136 8.23 1.59 -9.52
CA GLN A 136 8.46 0.25 -8.99
C GLN A 136 8.02 -0.72 -10.08
N TYR A 137 8.94 -1.49 -10.63
CA TYR A 137 8.68 -2.45 -11.71
C TYR A 137 9.42 -3.75 -11.43
N GLY A 138 8.98 -4.86 -12.07
CA GLY A 138 9.60 -6.17 -11.87
C GLY A 138 9.38 -6.74 -10.47
N ARG A 139 8.29 -6.37 -9.81
CA ARG A 139 7.92 -6.89 -8.49
C ARG A 139 7.15 -8.20 -8.61
N GLY A 140 7.14 -8.99 -7.54
CA GLY A 140 6.44 -10.27 -7.49
C GLY A 140 4.91 -10.14 -7.51
N SER A 141 4.36 -8.97 -7.16
CA SER A 141 2.92 -8.67 -7.22
C SER A 141 2.65 -7.17 -7.39
N VAL A 142 1.41 -6.82 -7.78
CA VAL A 142 0.98 -5.42 -7.89
C VAL A 142 1.00 -4.78 -6.51
N ASP A 143 0.51 -5.49 -5.50
CA ASP A 143 0.53 -5.06 -4.09
C ASP A 143 1.95 -4.72 -3.62
N GLN A 144 2.94 -5.56 -3.94
CA GLN A 144 4.33 -5.28 -3.60
C GLN A 144 4.85 -4.02 -4.31
N ALA A 145 4.49 -3.82 -5.58
CA ALA A 145 4.86 -2.61 -6.31
C ALA A 145 4.22 -1.36 -5.67
N VAL A 146 2.95 -1.44 -5.28
CA VAL A 146 2.21 -0.38 -4.62
C VAL A 146 2.80 -0.05 -3.25
N SER A 147 3.08 -1.05 -2.41
CA SER A 147 3.70 -0.86 -1.10
C SER A 147 5.06 -0.15 -1.21
N MET A 148 5.88 -0.53 -2.20
CA MET A 148 7.14 0.15 -2.47
C MET A 148 6.95 1.59 -2.99
N ALA A 149 5.92 1.82 -3.81
CA ALA A 149 5.61 3.15 -4.32
C ALA A 149 5.10 4.06 -3.19
N LEU A 150 4.28 3.55 -2.28
CA LEU A 150 3.86 4.25 -1.08
C LEU A 150 5.07 4.65 -0.20
N MET A 151 6.02 3.74 0.04
CA MET A 151 7.25 4.10 0.75
C MET A 151 8.09 5.17 0.04
N ALA A 152 8.05 5.20 -1.30
CA ALA A 152 8.72 6.22 -2.09
C ALA A 152 8.02 7.58 -1.98
N CYS A 153 6.68 7.60 -1.89
CA CYS A 153 5.91 8.82 -1.65
C CYS A 153 6.40 9.58 -0.41
N GLY A 154 6.61 8.90 0.71
CA GLY A 154 7.11 9.53 1.94
C GLY A 154 8.50 10.16 1.80
N ARG A 155 9.31 9.75 0.82
CA ARG A 155 10.65 10.30 0.55
C ARG A 155 10.63 11.42 -0.49
N ILE A 156 9.75 11.33 -1.47
CA ILE A 156 9.79 12.18 -2.68
C ILE A 156 8.78 13.33 -2.57
N ALA A 157 7.67 13.11 -1.88
CA ALA A 157 6.64 14.11 -1.72
C ALA A 157 6.77 14.78 -0.35
N ARG A 158 7.22 16.04 -0.33
CA ARG A 158 6.96 16.97 0.78
C ARG A 158 5.51 17.49 0.73
N GLY A 159 4.56 16.67 0.27
CA GLY A 159 3.20 17.06 -0.12
C GLY A 159 2.34 15.87 -0.56
N PRO A 160 1.16 16.10 -1.15
CA PRO A 160 0.25 15.03 -1.55
C PRO A 160 0.91 14.11 -2.60
N CYS A 161 0.81 12.80 -2.38
CA CYS A 161 1.37 11.81 -3.29
C CYS A 161 0.28 10.87 -3.80
N ARG A 162 0.32 10.55 -5.09
CA ARG A 162 -0.61 9.66 -5.77
C ARG A 162 0.11 8.43 -6.28
N ILE A 163 -0.56 7.28 -6.19
CA ILE A 163 -0.06 6.02 -6.74
C ILE A 163 -0.79 5.74 -8.06
N LEU A 164 -0.03 5.48 -9.12
CA LEU A 164 -0.53 4.88 -10.35
C LEU A 164 -0.03 3.44 -10.41
N GLU A 165 -0.90 2.48 -10.72
CA GLU A 165 -0.56 1.07 -10.73
C GLU A 165 -1.03 0.42 -12.03
N THR A 166 -0.43 -0.71 -12.40
CA THR A 166 -1.12 -1.61 -13.32
C THR A 166 -2.27 -2.26 -12.61
N ARG A 167 -3.47 -1.71 -12.79
CA ARG A 167 -4.67 -2.48 -12.54
C ARG A 167 -4.58 -3.74 -13.41
N GLY A 168 -4.72 -4.91 -12.77
CA GLY A 168 -5.00 -6.14 -13.49
C GLY A 168 -6.21 -5.90 -14.39
N ARG A 169 -5.95 -5.84 -15.69
CA ARG A 169 -6.93 -6.24 -16.69
C ARG A 169 -6.61 -7.69 -17.04
#